data_AF-A0A9W9DIF9-F1
#
_entry.id   AF-A0A9W9DIF9-F1
#
_cell.length_a   1.000
_cell.length_b   1.000
_cell.length_c   1.000
_cell.angle_alpha   90.00
_cell.angle_beta   90.00
_cell.angle_gamma   90.00
#
_symmetry.space_group_name_H-M   'P 1'
#
loop_
_entity.id
_entity.type
_entity.pdbx_description
1 polymer ?
#
loop_
_entity_poly.entity_id
_entity_poly.type
_entity_poly.pdbx_seq_one_letter_code
_entity_poly.pdbx_strand_id
1 'polypeptide(L)'
;MSLSSVTAIHSRRSSIDDPQTELISTLRGQIQDLFTQVTQLNSKLVQSYDRVSDLEDDLHVNQSNLRQSTLKISQLELERTQHLSALNTGTLVERSNVVEELTRLMERATQEAAQRSSAESAKRNIETELEELAKDLFEGANGMVAEARYERFLSQQRAEESERRARDVEERLVAMQQEMRQLDKGKWVPRAGDLVKERKLMSSHVPYQEFLAFVGHLRGLHGQQGQAAPAMTTLLGLPFLARIATEDRITNSCPTLIVTQLYV
;
A
#
# COMPACT_ATOMS: atom_id res chain seq x y z
N MET A 1 -132.38 -8.01 79.03
CA MET A 1 -132.95 -6.72 79.47
C MET A 1 -132.80 -5.72 78.33
N SER A 2 -133.92 -5.10 77.92
CA SER A 2 -134.11 -3.94 77.01
C SER A 2 -133.56 -4.02 75.57
N LEU A 3 -134.39 -4.23 74.52
CA LEU A 3 -135.32 -3.29 73.80
C LEU A 3 -134.54 -2.31 72.89
N SER A 4 -134.78 -2.12 71.56
CA SER A 4 -136.01 -2.05 70.75
C SER A 4 -135.71 -2.22 69.24
N SER A 5 -136.49 -3.03 68.50
CA SER A 5 -137.56 -2.61 67.53
C SER A 5 -137.04 -2.17 66.14
N VAL A 6 -137.05 -3.02 65.10
CA VAL A 6 -138.17 -3.35 64.17
C VAL A 6 -138.70 -2.15 63.39
N THR A 7 -138.43 -2.11 62.06
CA THR A 7 -139.41 -1.74 61.01
C THR A 7 -139.03 -2.27 59.60
N ALA A 8 -139.92 -3.08 59.02
CA ALA A 8 -140.24 -3.33 57.59
C ALA A 8 -139.08 -3.56 56.58
N ILE A 9 -138.83 -4.75 56.03
CA ILE A 9 -139.65 -5.63 55.17
C ILE A 9 -140.67 -4.90 54.26
N HIS A 10 -140.22 -4.53 53.05
CA HIS A 10 -140.81 -4.84 51.74
C HIS A 10 -140.46 -3.76 50.70
N SER A 11 -139.42 -4.00 49.92
CA SER A 11 -139.51 -3.81 48.46
C SER A 11 -138.43 -4.64 47.76
N ARG A 12 -138.61 -5.97 47.82
CA ARG A 12 -138.05 -6.85 46.81
C ARG A 12 -139.06 -6.88 45.64
N ARG A 13 -138.89 -5.94 44.72
CA ARG A 13 -139.45 -5.96 43.36
C ARG A 13 -138.44 -5.20 42.49
N SER A 14 -137.41 -5.86 41.95
CA SER A 14 -137.51 -6.55 40.66
C SER A 14 -138.31 -5.72 39.66
N SER A 15 -137.60 -4.80 39.00
CA SER A 15 -137.87 -4.49 37.60
C SER A 15 -136.58 -3.96 36.98
N ILE A 16 -135.88 -4.91 36.34
CA ILE A 16 -135.08 -4.71 35.15
C ILE A 16 -133.64 -4.24 35.44
N ASP A 17 -132.78 -5.21 35.77
CA ASP A 17 -131.50 -5.31 35.07
C ASP A 17 -131.84 -5.25 33.59
N ASP A 18 -131.73 -4.06 33.01
CA ASP A 18 -131.98 -3.86 31.61
C ASP A 18 -130.91 -4.67 30.89
N PRO A 19 -131.25 -5.72 30.11
CA PRO A 19 -130.23 -6.46 29.35
C PRO A 19 -129.42 -5.49 28.46
N GLN A 20 -130.00 -4.33 28.17
CA GLN A 20 -129.32 -3.21 27.52
C GLN A 20 -128.22 -2.60 28.39
N THR A 21 -128.38 -2.43 29.71
CA THR A 21 -127.34 -1.83 30.57
C THR A 21 -126.16 -2.77 30.79
N GLU A 22 -126.39 -4.09 30.87
CA GLU A 22 -125.32 -5.10 30.94
C GLU A 22 -124.56 -5.24 29.60
N LEU A 23 -125.27 -5.13 28.47
CA LEU A 23 -124.64 -5.06 27.15
C LEU A 23 -123.83 -3.77 26.98
N ILE A 24 -124.38 -2.64 27.41
CA ILE A 24 -123.70 -1.34 27.37
C ILE A 24 -122.46 -1.34 28.27
N SER A 25 -122.51 -1.98 29.44
CA SER A 25 -121.35 -2.08 30.34
C SER A 25 -120.25 -2.99 29.75
N THR A 26 -120.64 -4.10 29.12
CA THR A 26 -119.72 -5.03 28.46
C THR A 26 -119.03 -4.38 27.26
N LEU A 27 -119.80 -3.71 26.39
CA LEU A 27 -119.26 -2.96 25.26
C LEU A 27 -118.35 -1.82 25.73
N ARG A 28 -118.71 -1.13 26.82
CA ARG A 28 -117.85 -0.09 27.42
C ARG A 28 -116.53 -0.68 27.94
N GLY A 29 -116.57 -1.86 28.56
CA GLY A 29 -115.36 -2.59 29.01
C GLY A 29 -114.46 -3.00 27.84
N GLN A 30 -115.04 -3.59 26.79
CA GLN A 30 -114.30 -3.95 25.57
C GLN A 30 -113.70 -2.73 24.86
N ILE A 31 -114.43 -1.61 24.81
CA ILE A 31 -113.92 -0.34 24.28
C ILE A 31 -112.74 0.17 25.13
N GLN A 32 -112.80 0.02 26.46
CA GLN A 32 -111.72 0.43 27.36
C GLN A 32 -110.47 -0.45 27.21
N ASP A 33 -110.64 -1.76 27.05
CA ASP A 33 -109.55 -2.70 26.79
C ASP A 33 -108.93 -2.48 25.42
N LEU A 34 -109.75 -2.24 24.39
CA LEU A 34 -109.29 -1.88 23.05
C LEU A 34 -108.49 -0.57 23.09
N PHE A 35 -108.97 0.44 23.83
CA PHE A 35 -108.25 1.69 24.00
C PHE A 35 -106.88 1.49 24.67
N THR A 36 -106.82 0.61 25.67
CA THR A 36 -105.57 0.28 26.36
C THR A 36 -104.61 -0.48 25.45
N GLN A 37 -105.10 -1.44 24.66
CA GLN A 37 -104.29 -2.16 23.66
C GLN A 37 -103.76 -1.22 22.58
N VAL A 38 -104.61 -0.32 22.05
CA VAL A 38 -104.18 0.70 21.08
C VAL A 38 -103.12 1.61 21.69
N THR A 39 -103.28 2.02 22.94
CA THR A 39 -102.28 2.85 23.64
C THR A 39 -100.96 2.10 23.83
N GLN A 40 -100.99 0.81 24.21
CA GLN A 40 -99.80 -0.03 24.35
C GLN A 40 -99.09 -0.28 23.01
N LEU A 41 -99.85 -0.54 21.95
CA LEU A 41 -99.31 -0.73 20.61
C LEU A 41 -98.70 0.56 20.08
N ASN A 42 -99.35 1.70 20.29
CA ASN A 42 -98.78 3.00 19.92
C ASN A 42 -97.49 3.28 20.70
N SER A 43 -97.44 2.97 22.00
CA SER A 43 -96.21 3.11 22.78
C SER A 43 -95.07 2.22 22.26
N LYS A 44 -95.35 0.98 21.87
CA LYS A 44 -94.37 0.08 21.25
C LYS A 44 -93.91 0.55 19.88
N LEU A 45 -94.83 1.11 19.08
CA LEU A 45 -94.52 1.67 17.77
C LEU A 45 -93.53 2.83 17.93
N VAL A 46 -93.81 3.76 18.87
CA VAL A 46 -92.90 4.87 19.20
C VAL A 46 -91.53 4.34 19.62
N GLN A 47 -91.46 3.39 20.56
CA GLN A 47 -90.19 2.78 20.97
C GLN A 47 -89.46 2.09 19.81
N SER A 48 -90.18 1.49 18.86
CA SER A 48 -89.56 0.88 17.69
C SER A 48 -89.00 1.93 16.73
N TYR A 49 -89.66 3.07 16.58
CA TYR A 49 -89.16 4.20 15.79
C TYR A 49 -87.92 4.82 16.41
N ASP A 50 -87.92 5.01 17.73
CA ASP A 50 -86.75 5.50 18.47
C ASP A 50 -85.55 4.56 18.25
N ARG A 51 -85.77 3.25 18.42
CA ARG A 51 -84.71 2.25 18.18
C ARG A 51 -84.23 2.21 16.74
N VAL A 52 -85.11 2.38 15.76
CA VAL A 52 -84.72 2.44 14.34
C VAL A 52 -83.88 3.70 14.09
N SER A 53 -84.24 4.84 14.67
CA SER A 53 -83.44 6.07 14.59
C SER A 53 -82.04 5.88 15.16
N ASP A 54 -81.92 5.26 16.35
CA ASP A 54 -80.62 4.98 16.97
C ASP A 54 -79.75 4.06 16.09
N LEU A 55 -80.36 3.04 15.48
CA LEU A 55 -79.68 2.12 14.59
C LEU A 55 -79.23 2.78 13.28
N GLU A 56 -80.02 3.71 12.74
CA GLU A 56 -79.65 4.49 11.56
C GLU A 56 -78.46 5.40 11.85
N ASP A 57 -78.44 6.05 13.02
CA ASP A 57 -77.33 6.88 13.47
C ASP A 57 -76.05 6.04 13.67
N ASP A 58 -76.16 4.90 14.36
CA ASP A 58 -75.04 3.96 14.56
C ASP A 58 -74.51 3.43 13.22
N LEU A 59 -75.38 3.11 12.27
CA LEU A 59 -74.98 2.67 10.94
C LEU A 59 -74.19 3.77 10.23
N HIS A 60 -74.65 5.02 10.30
CA HIS A 60 -73.96 6.13 9.67
C HIS A 60 -72.57 6.38 10.27
N VAL A 61 -72.45 6.33 11.61
CA VAL A 61 -71.17 6.43 12.31
C VAL A 61 -70.23 5.28 11.92
N ASN A 62 -70.73 4.05 11.94
CA ASN A 62 -69.93 2.87 11.57
C ASN A 62 -69.49 2.91 10.10
N GLN A 63 -70.34 3.36 9.20
CA GLN A 63 -69.99 3.49 7.79
C GLN A 63 -68.94 4.59 7.56
N SER A 64 -69.02 5.71 8.30
CA SER A 64 -67.97 6.74 8.29
C SER A 64 -66.64 6.19 8.80
N ASN A 65 -66.65 5.51 9.95
CA ASN A 65 -65.46 4.90 10.54
C ASN A 65 -64.83 3.86 9.60
N LEU A 66 -65.65 3.01 8.97
CA LEU A 66 -65.20 2.02 8.01
C LEU A 66 -64.51 2.69 6.80
N ARG A 67 -65.07 3.78 6.27
CA ARG A 67 -64.45 4.54 5.18
C ARG A 67 -63.10 5.12 5.62
N GLN A 68 -63.02 5.72 6.80
CA GLN A 68 -61.78 6.28 7.33
C GLN A 68 -60.70 5.21 7.53
N SER A 69 -61.06 4.06 8.12
CA SER A 69 -60.14 2.93 8.28
C SER A 69 -59.68 2.37 6.95
N THR A 70 -60.57 2.25 5.97
CA THR A 70 -60.23 1.77 4.61
C THR A 70 -59.22 2.69 3.94
N LEU A 71 -59.42 4.01 4.03
CA LEU A 71 -58.47 4.99 3.49
C LEU A 71 -57.10 4.87 4.18
N LYS A 72 -57.08 4.78 5.51
CA LYS A 72 -55.83 4.62 6.27
C LYS A 72 -55.09 3.33 5.90
N ILE A 73 -55.81 2.22 5.73
CA ILE A 73 -55.21 0.95 5.29
C ILE A 73 -54.58 1.13 3.90
N SER A 74 -55.31 1.71 2.95
CA SER A 74 -54.79 1.93 1.59
C SER A 74 -53.53 2.81 1.58
N GLN A 75 -53.46 3.82 2.45
CA GLN A 75 -52.28 4.67 2.60
C GLN A 75 -51.09 3.89 3.18
N LEU A 76 -51.30 3.14 4.26
CA LEU A 76 -50.25 2.35 4.89
C LEU A 76 -49.73 1.25 3.95
N GLU A 77 -50.61 0.66 3.14
CA GLU A 77 -50.21 -0.31 2.12
C GLU A 77 -49.35 0.34 1.03
N LEU A 78 -49.70 1.53 0.57
CA LEU A 78 -48.89 2.31 -0.38
C LEU A 78 -47.51 2.61 0.21
N GLU A 79 -47.45 3.15 1.43
CA GLU A 79 -46.19 3.44 2.13
C GLU A 79 -45.35 2.17 2.29
N ARG A 80 -45.96 1.06 2.68
CA ARG A 80 -45.28 -0.25 2.77
C ARG A 80 -44.69 -0.67 1.42
N THR A 81 -45.45 -0.56 0.32
CA THR A 81 -44.94 -0.93 -1.00
C THR A 81 -43.78 -0.04 -1.44
N GLN A 82 -43.84 1.27 -1.13
CA GLN A 82 -42.75 2.21 -1.38
C GLN A 82 -41.51 1.85 -0.56
N HIS A 83 -41.65 1.58 0.73
CA HIS A 83 -40.55 1.13 1.58
C HIS A 83 -39.92 -0.18 1.09
N LEU A 84 -40.73 -1.17 0.71
CA LEU A 84 -40.24 -2.42 0.13
C LEU A 84 -39.51 -2.19 -1.18
N SER A 85 -40.03 -1.31 -2.04
CA SER A 85 -39.36 -0.94 -3.30
C SER A 85 -38.02 -0.25 -3.03
N ALA A 86 -37.95 0.66 -2.07
CA ALA A 86 -36.72 1.38 -1.70
C ALA A 86 -35.65 0.47 -1.07
N LEU A 87 -36.09 -0.55 -0.31
CA LEU A 87 -35.22 -1.62 0.19
C LEU A 87 -34.70 -2.47 -0.98
N ASN A 88 -35.58 -2.89 -1.90
CA ASN A 88 -35.20 -3.70 -3.06
C ASN A 88 -34.29 -2.94 -4.05
N THR A 89 -34.49 -1.64 -4.24
CA THR A 89 -33.60 -0.81 -5.06
C THR A 89 -32.28 -0.49 -4.34
N GLY A 90 -32.09 -0.94 -3.09
CA GLY A 90 -30.87 -0.71 -2.32
C GLY A 90 -30.63 0.75 -1.94
N THR A 91 -31.66 1.61 -2.07
CA THR A 91 -31.57 3.02 -1.70
C THR A 91 -31.73 3.20 -0.19
N LEU A 92 -32.56 2.34 0.43
CA LEU A 92 -32.76 2.32 1.87
C LEU A 92 -31.96 1.13 2.44
N VAL A 93 -31.01 1.43 3.31
CA VAL A 93 -30.18 0.42 3.98
C VAL A 93 -30.32 0.62 5.48
N GLU A 94 -30.26 -0.48 6.24
CA GLU A 94 -30.30 -0.43 7.70
C GLU A 94 -29.13 0.40 8.25
N ARG A 95 -29.44 1.23 9.26
CA ARG A 95 -28.44 2.11 9.88
C ARG A 95 -27.28 1.31 10.49
N SER A 96 -27.56 0.16 11.09
CA SER A 96 -26.54 -0.76 11.63
C SER A 96 -25.50 -1.12 10.58
N ASN A 97 -25.95 -1.55 9.40
CA ASN A 97 -25.08 -1.99 8.31
C ASN A 97 -24.21 -0.85 7.77
N VAL A 98 -24.77 0.36 7.65
CA VAL A 98 -23.99 1.54 7.23
C VAL A 98 -22.95 1.91 8.28
N VAL A 99 -23.31 1.85 9.57
CA VAL A 99 -22.37 2.15 10.66
C VAL A 99 -21.25 1.10 10.73
N GLU A 100 -21.57 -0.18 10.57
CA GLU A 100 -20.58 -1.27 10.52
C GLU A 100 -19.63 -1.15 9.32
N GLU A 101 -20.14 -0.84 8.13
CA GLU A 101 -19.27 -0.64 6.96
C GLU A 101 -18.45 0.64 7.08
N LEU A 102 -19.01 1.71 7.66
CA LEU A 102 -18.25 2.93 7.92
C LEU A 102 -17.13 2.69 8.93
N THR A 103 -17.39 2.00 10.04
CA THR A 103 -16.34 1.69 11.03
C THR A 103 -15.26 0.79 10.42
N ARG A 104 -15.65 -0.19 9.61
CA ARG A 104 -14.71 -1.05 8.86
C ARG A 104 -13.85 -0.26 7.87
N LEU A 105 -14.43 0.67 7.13
CA LEU A 105 -13.68 1.53 6.20
C LEU A 105 -12.76 2.50 6.95
N MET A 106 -13.23 3.08 8.06
CA MET A 106 -12.40 3.91 8.91
C MET A 106 -11.22 3.13 9.49
N GLU A 107 -11.43 1.90 9.95
CA GLU A 107 -10.36 1.03 10.43
C GLU A 107 -9.33 0.72 9.33
N ARG A 108 -9.78 0.41 8.11
CA ARG A 108 -8.87 0.21 6.97
C ARG A 108 -8.08 1.47 6.65
N ALA A 109 -8.74 2.63 6.63
CA ALA A 109 -8.08 3.90 6.36
C ALA A 109 -7.05 4.28 7.44
N THR A 110 -7.33 4.00 8.72
CA THR A 110 -6.36 4.25 9.80
C THR A 110 -5.20 3.26 9.76
N GLN A 111 -5.45 1.98 9.46
CA GLN A 111 -4.40 0.99 9.26
C GLN A 111 -3.50 1.34 8.06
N GLU A 112 -4.09 1.75 6.94
CA GLU A 112 -3.34 2.19 5.75
C GLU A 112 -2.52 3.46 6.05
N ALA A 113 -3.09 4.43 6.75
CA ALA A 113 -2.35 5.63 7.18
C ALA A 113 -1.17 5.27 8.11
N ALA A 114 -1.35 4.32 9.02
CA ALA A 114 -0.27 3.85 9.90
C ALA A 114 0.83 3.12 9.13
N GLN A 115 0.46 2.23 8.20
CA GLN A 115 1.40 1.53 7.32
C GLN A 115 2.14 2.50 6.39
N ARG A 116 1.44 3.50 5.86
CA ARG A 116 2.05 4.55 5.05
C ARG A 116 3.04 5.39 5.87
N SER A 117 2.70 5.73 7.11
CA SER A 117 3.61 6.45 8.02
C SER A 117 4.90 5.66 8.27
N SER A 118 4.82 4.35 8.51
CA SER A 118 6.01 3.52 8.70
C SER A 118 6.83 3.37 7.42
N ALA A 119 6.18 3.21 6.26
CA ALA A 119 6.83 3.17 4.97
C ALA A 119 7.53 4.49 4.62
N GLU A 120 6.88 5.63 4.90
CA GLU A 120 7.47 6.96 4.71
C GLU A 120 8.64 7.20 5.66
N SER A 121 8.57 6.73 6.91
CA SER A 121 9.70 6.80 7.85
C SER A 121 10.88 5.94 7.38
N ALA A 122 10.64 4.71 6.93
CA ALA A 122 11.69 3.84 6.40
C ALA A 122 12.32 4.43 5.14
N LYS A 123 11.50 5.01 4.25
CA LYS A 123 11.98 5.72 3.06
C LYS A 123 12.88 6.89 3.45
N ARG A 124 12.47 7.72 4.40
CA ARG A 124 13.29 8.86 4.87
C ARG A 124 14.64 8.39 5.44
N ASN A 125 14.65 7.29 6.21
CA ASN A 125 15.89 6.73 6.74
C ASN A 125 16.83 6.29 5.60
N ILE A 126 16.29 5.61 4.57
CA ILE A 126 17.07 5.22 3.40
C ILE A 126 17.58 6.46 2.65
N GLU A 127 16.76 7.50 2.48
CA GLU A 127 17.20 8.76 1.86
C GLU A 127 18.36 9.39 2.65
N THR A 128 18.29 9.41 3.98
CA THR A 128 19.39 9.93 4.81
C THR A 128 20.66 9.08 4.73
N GLU A 129 20.54 7.75 4.72
CA GLU A 129 21.69 6.85 4.56
C GLU A 129 22.33 6.98 3.17
N LEU A 130 21.51 7.18 2.13
CA LEU A 130 21.99 7.43 0.77
C LEU A 130 22.72 8.78 0.67
N GLU A 131 22.22 9.81 1.34
CA GLU A 131 22.89 11.12 1.42
C GLU A 131 24.24 11.01 2.13
N GLU A 132 24.31 10.28 3.24
CA GLU A 132 25.56 10.04 3.99
C GLU A 132 26.57 9.26 3.15
N LEU A 133 26.15 8.16 2.52
CA LEU A 133 27.01 7.39 1.62
C LEU A 133 27.49 8.22 0.42
N ALA A 134 26.62 9.07 -0.14
CA ALA A 134 27.00 9.95 -1.24
C ALA A 134 28.06 10.96 -0.79
N LYS A 135 27.92 11.54 0.41
CA LYS A 135 28.91 12.42 1.00
C LYS A 135 30.26 11.72 1.14
N ASP A 136 30.28 10.52 1.70
CA ASP A 136 31.51 9.73 1.91
C ASP A 136 32.17 9.37 0.58
N LEU A 137 31.38 8.97 -0.43
CA LEU A 137 31.89 8.66 -1.77
C LEU A 137 32.51 9.89 -2.43
N PHE A 138 31.85 11.06 -2.33
CA PHE A 138 32.39 12.30 -2.88
C PHE A 138 33.64 12.76 -2.13
N GLU A 139 33.69 12.62 -0.81
CA GLU A 139 34.86 12.95 -0.01
C GLU A 139 36.05 12.06 -0.36
N GLY A 140 35.85 10.74 -0.43
CA GLY A 140 36.87 9.78 -0.84
C GLY A 140 37.38 10.02 -2.27
N ALA A 141 36.47 10.29 -3.22
CA ALA A 141 36.83 10.61 -4.60
C ALA A 141 37.62 11.92 -4.69
N ASN A 142 37.18 12.97 -3.98
CA ASN A 142 37.88 14.25 -3.93
C ASN A 142 39.28 14.11 -3.30
N GLY A 143 39.42 13.29 -2.26
CA GLY A 143 40.70 12.94 -1.64
C GLY A 143 41.66 12.29 -2.64
N MET A 144 41.22 11.25 -3.34
CA MET A 144 42.03 10.56 -4.35
C MET A 144 42.43 11.48 -5.51
N VAL A 145 41.53 12.37 -5.96
CA VAL A 145 41.84 13.35 -7.01
C VAL A 145 42.85 14.39 -6.52
N ALA A 146 42.72 14.86 -5.28
CA ALA A 146 43.67 15.79 -4.69
C ALA A 146 45.06 15.15 -4.54
N GLU A 147 45.12 13.90 -4.06
CA GLU A 147 46.34 13.11 -3.95
C GLU A 147 47.01 12.92 -5.31
N ALA A 148 46.28 12.46 -6.33
CA ALA A 148 46.82 12.28 -7.68
C ALA A 148 47.32 13.60 -8.31
N ARG A 149 46.64 14.73 -8.04
CA ARG A 149 47.12 16.06 -8.47
C ARG A 149 48.40 16.45 -7.75
N TYR A 150 48.48 16.18 -6.45
CA TYR A 150 49.67 16.45 -5.65
C TYR A 150 50.87 15.60 -6.08
N GLU A 151 50.67 14.31 -6.30
CA GLU A 151 51.69 13.40 -6.84
C GLU A 151 52.19 13.84 -8.21
N ARG A 152 51.28 14.24 -9.12
CA ARG A 152 51.65 14.79 -10.43
C ARG A 152 52.50 16.04 -10.28
N PHE A 153 52.11 16.98 -9.42
CA PHE A 153 52.90 18.19 -9.14
C PHE A 153 54.31 17.86 -8.62
N LEU A 154 54.42 16.94 -7.66
CA LEU A 154 55.72 16.49 -7.14
C LEU A 154 56.57 15.81 -8.23
N SER A 155 55.96 14.96 -9.07
CA SER A 155 56.64 14.31 -10.18
C SER A 155 57.14 15.32 -11.21
N GLN A 156 56.34 16.35 -11.49
CA GLN A 156 56.69 17.43 -12.41
C GLN A 156 57.84 18.26 -11.88
N GLN A 157 57.84 18.61 -10.58
CA GLN A 157 58.99 19.31 -9.97
C GLN A 157 60.28 18.49 -10.05
N ARG A 158 60.23 17.19 -9.76
CA ARG A 158 61.41 16.31 -9.87
C ARG A 158 61.90 16.19 -11.31
N ALA A 159 60.98 16.11 -12.28
CA ALA A 159 61.32 16.11 -13.69
C ALA A 159 62.01 17.42 -14.11
N GLU A 160 61.44 18.58 -13.73
CA GLU A 160 62.04 19.89 -13.99
C GLU A 160 63.42 20.05 -13.35
N GLU A 161 63.60 19.57 -12.11
CA GLU A 161 64.91 19.61 -11.44
C GLU A 161 65.93 18.73 -12.17
N SER A 162 65.53 17.52 -12.59
CA SER A 162 66.40 16.62 -13.36
C SER A 162 66.76 17.21 -14.73
N GLU A 163 65.82 17.90 -15.38
CA GLU A 163 66.04 18.57 -16.65
C GLU A 163 67.00 19.76 -16.49
N ARG A 164 66.85 20.57 -15.44
CA ARG A 164 67.82 21.66 -15.13
C ARG A 164 69.22 21.10 -14.91
N ARG A 165 69.34 20.04 -14.11
CA ARG A 165 70.63 19.36 -13.88
C ARG A 165 71.21 18.79 -15.19
N ALA A 166 70.37 18.24 -16.06
CA ALA A 166 70.80 17.72 -17.36
C ALA A 166 71.28 18.85 -18.28
N ARG A 167 70.56 19.97 -18.35
CA ARG A 167 70.97 21.17 -19.10
C ARG A 167 72.31 21.71 -18.60
N ASP A 168 72.51 21.83 -17.29
CA ASP A 168 73.79 22.27 -16.72
C ASP A 168 74.95 21.33 -17.12
N VAL A 169 74.70 20.01 -17.18
CA VAL A 169 75.69 19.03 -17.65
C VAL A 169 75.92 19.17 -19.15
N GLU A 170 74.87 19.32 -19.96
CA GLU A 170 74.97 19.54 -21.40
C GLU A 170 75.80 20.79 -21.72
N GLU A 171 75.55 21.91 -21.05
CA GLU A 171 76.33 23.15 -21.21
C GLU A 171 77.82 22.94 -20.90
N ARG A 172 78.13 22.21 -19.82
CA ARG A 172 79.51 21.83 -19.48
C ARG A 172 80.15 20.89 -20.50
N LEU A 173 79.39 19.91 -21.01
CA LEU A 173 79.87 18.99 -22.06
C LEU A 173 80.12 19.73 -23.38
N VAL A 174 79.27 20.67 -23.77
CA VAL A 174 79.47 21.53 -24.94
C VAL A 174 80.72 22.38 -24.75
N ALA A 175 80.93 22.99 -23.58
CA ALA A 175 82.14 23.73 -23.27
C ALA A 175 83.40 22.85 -23.36
N MET A 176 83.37 21.65 -22.78
CA MET A 176 84.46 20.66 -22.87
C MET A 176 84.70 20.21 -24.32
N GLN A 177 83.64 20.00 -25.11
CA GLN A 177 83.75 19.64 -26.52
C GLN A 177 84.36 20.79 -27.34
N GLN A 178 84.02 22.04 -27.04
CA GLN A 178 84.64 23.22 -27.66
C GLN A 178 86.13 23.32 -27.30
N GLU A 179 86.50 23.07 -26.04
CA GLU A 179 87.90 22.99 -25.62
C GLU A 179 88.65 21.87 -26.35
N MET A 180 88.09 20.65 -26.41
CA MET A 180 88.69 19.55 -27.18
C MET A 180 88.84 19.88 -28.67
N ARG A 181 87.86 20.54 -29.30
CA ARG A 181 87.99 21.00 -30.71
C ARG A 181 89.08 22.05 -30.89
N GLN A 182 89.39 22.83 -29.86
CA GLN A 182 90.54 23.75 -29.88
C GLN A 182 91.86 22.98 -29.72
N LEU A 183 91.89 21.91 -28.93
CA LEU A 183 93.03 21.01 -28.78
C LEU A 183 93.25 20.09 -30.01
N ASP A 184 92.19 19.72 -30.73
CA ASP A 184 92.22 18.86 -31.93
C ASP A 184 92.73 19.59 -33.20
N LYS A 185 92.97 20.92 -33.10
CA LYS A 185 93.85 21.63 -34.06
C LYS A 185 95.33 21.29 -33.85
N GLY A 186 95.67 20.54 -32.80
CA GLY A 186 96.95 19.87 -32.59
C GLY A 186 96.79 18.34 -32.71
N LYS A 187 96.88 17.83 -33.95
CA LYS A 187 97.12 16.42 -34.33
C LYS A 187 96.69 15.36 -33.31
N TRP A 188 95.43 14.92 -33.36
CA TRP A 188 95.05 13.62 -32.82
C TRP A 188 95.05 12.56 -33.94
N VAL A 189 95.85 11.51 -33.76
CA VAL A 189 95.93 10.36 -34.67
C VAL A 189 95.06 9.24 -34.08
N PRO A 190 94.06 8.71 -34.79
CA PRO A 190 93.29 7.59 -34.27
C PRO A 190 94.11 6.31 -34.44
N ARG A 191 94.44 5.66 -33.32
CA ARG A 191 95.02 4.32 -33.33
C ARG A 191 93.90 3.31 -33.59
N ALA A 192 93.87 2.77 -34.81
CA ALA A 192 93.01 1.65 -35.19
C ALA A 192 93.33 0.43 -34.31
N GLY A 193 92.31 -0.04 -33.60
CA GLY A 193 92.35 -1.20 -32.73
C GLY A 193 90.94 -1.62 -32.35
N ASP A 194 90.03 -1.66 -33.33
CA ASP A 194 88.69 -2.20 -33.13
C ASP A 194 88.78 -3.73 -33.10
N LEU A 195 88.83 -4.27 -31.88
CA LEU A 195 88.43 -5.64 -31.60
C LEU A 195 86.97 -5.77 -32.00
N VAL A 196 86.70 -6.46 -33.11
CA VAL A 196 85.37 -6.95 -33.44
C VAL A 196 84.98 -7.98 -32.37
N LYS A 197 84.43 -7.50 -31.26
CA LYS A 197 83.59 -8.30 -30.37
C LYS A 197 82.30 -8.56 -31.16
N GLU A 198 82.04 -9.82 -31.50
CA GLU A 198 80.75 -10.24 -32.04
C GLU A 198 79.65 -9.66 -31.14
N ARG A 199 78.86 -8.73 -31.68
CA ARG A 199 77.64 -8.29 -31.01
C ARG A 199 76.68 -9.48 -31.05
N LYS A 200 76.68 -10.30 -30.00
CA LYS A 200 75.56 -11.20 -29.73
C LYS A 200 74.31 -10.34 -29.68
N LEU A 201 73.45 -10.46 -30.69
CA LEU A 201 72.14 -9.83 -30.62
C LEU A 201 71.46 -10.31 -29.33
N MET A 202 70.90 -9.38 -28.55
CA MET A 202 70.23 -9.66 -27.26
C MET A 202 69.08 -10.70 -27.38
N SER A 203 68.72 -11.11 -28.59
CA SER A 203 67.77 -12.18 -28.88
C SER A 203 68.33 -13.61 -28.77
N SER A 204 69.67 -13.78 -28.71
CA SER A 204 70.30 -15.09 -28.49
C SER A 204 70.59 -15.38 -27.01
N HIS A 205 70.18 -14.48 -26.11
CA HIS A 205 70.35 -14.67 -24.68
C HIS A 205 69.34 -15.71 -24.15
N VAL A 206 69.81 -16.67 -23.35
CA VAL A 206 69.01 -17.79 -22.86
C VAL A 206 67.71 -17.31 -22.14
N PRO A 207 67.75 -16.31 -21.24
CA PRO A 207 66.54 -15.69 -20.68
C PRO A 207 65.53 -15.14 -21.69
N TYR A 208 66.00 -14.58 -22.81
CA TYR A 208 65.10 -14.04 -23.83
C TYR A 208 64.43 -15.16 -24.64
N GLN A 209 65.15 -16.26 -24.91
CA GLN A 209 64.54 -17.44 -25.53
C GLN A 209 63.51 -18.12 -24.61
N GLU A 210 63.78 -18.17 -23.31
CA GLU A 210 62.83 -18.67 -22.30
C GLU A 210 61.57 -17.78 -22.21
N PHE A 211 61.74 -16.45 -22.30
CA PHE A 211 60.62 -15.51 -22.37
C PHE A 211 59.76 -15.73 -23.62
N LEU A 212 60.37 -15.89 -24.79
CA LEU A 212 59.63 -16.18 -26.03
C LEU A 212 58.86 -17.50 -25.95
N ALA A 213 59.46 -18.54 -25.35
CA ALA A 213 58.79 -19.83 -25.11
C ALA A 213 57.61 -19.69 -24.14
N PHE A 214 57.74 -18.88 -23.09
CA PHE A 214 56.66 -18.55 -22.15
C PHE A 214 55.48 -17.83 -22.83
N VAL A 215 55.77 -16.80 -23.64
CA VAL A 215 54.74 -16.08 -24.40
C VAL A 215 54.03 -17.00 -25.41
N GLY A 216 54.77 -17.93 -26.03
CA GLY A 216 54.20 -18.97 -26.89
C GLY A 216 53.23 -19.90 -26.14
N HIS A 217 53.56 -20.29 -24.92
CA HIS A 217 52.70 -21.11 -24.07
C HIS A 217 51.40 -20.38 -23.67
N LEU A 218 51.48 -19.10 -23.28
CA LEU A 218 50.31 -18.28 -22.98
C LEU A 218 49.39 -18.10 -24.19
N ARG A 219 49.96 -17.94 -25.39
CA ARG A 219 49.18 -17.85 -26.64
C ARG A 219 48.46 -19.17 -26.94
N GLY A 220 49.09 -20.31 -26.66
CA GLY A 220 48.47 -21.63 -26.78
C GLY A 220 47.30 -21.85 -25.80
N LEU A 221 47.44 -21.38 -24.56
CA LEU A 221 46.36 -21.42 -23.56
C LEU A 221 45.19 -20.51 -23.94
N HIS A 222 45.46 -19.33 -24.51
CA HIS A 222 44.41 -18.42 -24.98
C HIS A 222 43.63 -19.00 -26.18
N GLY A 223 44.24 -19.89 -26.98
CA GLY A 223 43.56 -20.63 -28.06
C GLY A 223 42.59 -21.71 -27.58
N GLN A 224 42.67 -22.15 -26.32
CA GLN A 224 41.73 -23.09 -25.70
C GLN A 224 40.62 -22.35 -24.93
N GLN A 225 39.90 -21.47 -25.62
CA GLN A 225 38.81 -20.73 -25.01
C GLN A 225 37.55 -21.61 -24.90
N GLY A 226 37.40 -22.35 -23.80
CA GLY A 226 36.17 -23.12 -23.54
C GLY A 226 36.12 -24.09 -22.37
N GLN A 227 37.25 -24.47 -21.74
CA GLN A 227 37.21 -25.35 -20.57
C GLN A 227 38.19 -24.89 -19.49
N ALA A 228 37.66 -24.79 -18.25
CA ALA A 228 38.29 -24.64 -16.94
C ALA A 228 39.62 -23.87 -16.83
N ALA A 229 39.67 -22.86 -15.94
CA ALA A 229 40.89 -22.12 -15.62
C ALA A 229 42.08 -23.06 -15.37
N PRO A 230 43.21 -22.92 -16.11
CA PRO A 230 44.35 -23.81 -15.95
C PRO A 230 44.93 -23.65 -14.53
N ALA A 231 45.25 -24.78 -13.88
CA ALA A 231 45.82 -24.77 -12.54
C ALA A 231 47.16 -23.99 -12.52
N MET A 232 47.30 -22.99 -11.64
CA MET A 232 48.49 -22.13 -11.47
C MET A 232 49.82 -22.89 -11.40
N THR A 233 49.78 -24.17 -11.00
CA THR A 233 50.92 -25.08 -10.98
C THR A 233 51.57 -25.30 -12.35
N THR A 234 50.85 -25.18 -13.46
CA THR A 234 51.41 -25.37 -14.81
C THR A 234 52.25 -24.18 -15.27
N LEU A 235 51.92 -22.97 -14.81
CA LEU A 235 52.68 -21.75 -15.15
C LEU A 235 54.00 -21.65 -14.35
N LEU A 236 53.99 -22.06 -13.08
CA LEU A 236 55.16 -22.01 -12.21
C LEU A 236 56.28 -23.00 -12.59
N GLY A 237 55.97 -24.04 -13.39
CA GLY A 237 56.95 -25.02 -13.87
C GLY A 237 57.73 -24.60 -15.12
N LEU A 238 57.42 -23.45 -15.72
CA LEU A 238 58.08 -22.98 -16.94
C LEU A 238 59.48 -22.41 -16.60
N PRO A 239 60.51 -22.66 -17.45
CA PRO A 239 61.89 -22.31 -17.15
C PRO A 239 62.09 -20.81 -16.88
N PHE A 240 61.34 -19.96 -17.59
CA PHE A 240 61.37 -18.50 -17.41
C PHE A 240 60.92 -18.07 -16.00
N LEU A 241 59.75 -18.53 -15.54
CA LEU A 241 59.21 -18.19 -14.22
C LEU A 241 59.97 -18.90 -13.09
N ALA A 242 60.46 -20.12 -13.33
CA ALA A 242 61.33 -20.82 -12.38
C ALA A 242 62.64 -20.06 -12.16
N ARG A 243 63.26 -19.54 -13.22
CA ARG A 243 64.46 -18.71 -13.12
C ARG A 243 64.18 -17.41 -12.36
N ILE A 244 63.10 -16.68 -12.69
CA ILE A 244 62.69 -15.48 -11.95
C ILE A 244 62.45 -15.80 -10.47
N ALA A 245 61.73 -16.88 -10.16
CA ALA A 245 61.46 -17.26 -8.77
C ALA A 245 62.73 -17.66 -8.00
N THR A 246 63.74 -18.23 -8.67
CA THR A 246 65.05 -18.48 -8.05
C THR A 246 65.90 -17.22 -7.92
N GLU A 247 65.87 -16.32 -8.92
CA GLU A 247 66.60 -15.05 -8.89
C GLU A 247 66.02 -14.11 -7.83
N ASP A 248 64.70 -14.04 -7.68
CA ASP A 248 64.02 -13.31 -6.60
C ASP A 248 64.36 -13.87 -5.21
N ARG A 249 64.59 -15.19 -5.10
CA ARG A 249 65.05 -15.78 -3.83
C ARG A 249 66.50 -15.41 -3.54
N ILE A 250 67.35 -15.29 -4.56
CA ILE A 250 68.77 -14.92 -4.43
C ILE A 250 68.93 -13.42 -4.11
N THR A 251 68.11 -12.54 -4.71
CA THR A 251 68.11 -11.09 -4.40
C THR A 251 67.58 -10.80 -3.00
N ASN A 252 66.58 -11.56 -2.53
CA ASN A 252 66.02 -11.41 -1.19
C ASN A 252 66.85 -12.07 -0.08
N SER A 253 67.80 -12.98 -0.40
CA SER A 253 68.66 -13.62 0.61
C SER A 253 70.10 -13.08 0.67
N CYS A 254 70.58 -12.30 -0.31
CA CYS A 254 71.91 -11.69 -0.28
C CYS A 254 71.98 -10.42 -1.16
N PRO A 255 71.95 -9.20 -0.60
CA PRO A 255 72.02 -7.97 -1.38
C PRO A 255 73.43 -7.60 -1.90
N THR A 256 74.44 -8.48 -1.80
CA THR A 256 75.86 -8.10 -1.99
C THR A 256 76.60 -8.71 -3.18
N LEU A 257 75.95 -9.46 -4.09
CA LEU A 257 76.66 -10.20 -5.16
C LEU A 257 76.26 -9.89 -6.61
N ILE A 258 75.60 -8.75 -6.88
CA ILE A 258 75.30 -8.34 -8.27
C ILE A 258 76.43 -7.52 -8.91
N VAL A 259 77.44 -7.06 -8.14
CA VAL A 259 78.49 -6.20 -8.70
C VAL A 259 79.62 -6.97 -9.42
N THR A 260 79.72 -8.30 -9.31
CA THR A 260 80.91 -9.03 -9.79
C THR A 260 80.74 -9.92 -11.04
N GLN A 261 79.57 -10.00 -11.67
CA GLN A 261 79.38 -10.79 -12.91
C GLN A 261 79.26 -9.96 -14.21
N LEU A 262 79.52 -8.65 -14.14
CA LEU A 262 79.57 -7.77 -15.33
C LEU A 262 80.99 -7.27 -15.66
N TYR A 263 82.04 -7.87 -15.07
CA TYR A 263 83.43 -7.53 -15.38
C TYR A 263 84.35 -8.76 -15.50
N VAL A 264 84.09 -9.59 -16.53
CA VAL A 264 85.11 -10.29 -17.34
C VAL A 264 84.61 -10.38 -18.78
#